data_AF-A0A1Q4H7U5-F1
#
_entry.id   AF-A0A1Q4H7U5-F1
#
_cell.length_a   1.000
_cell.length_b   1.000
_cell.length_c   1.000
_cell.angle_alpha   90.00
_cell.angle_beta   90.00
_cell.angle_gamma   90.00
#
_symmetry.space_group_name_H-M   'P 1'
#
loop_
_entity.id
_entity.type
_entity.pdbx_description
1 polymer ?
#
loop_
_entity_poly.entity_id
_entity_poly.type
_entity_poly.pdbx_seq_one_letter_code
_entity_poly.pdbx_strand_id
1 'polypeptide(L)'
;MDEEPEELCVTDFSNVPGADEYREQLESARREARRRYRDHLTTVFDLHGAPEPAVLADVALDALTVWRYVDSGERCRCGCHPRLPETDLHDYGFACTCARTREERRRTWHEWLNNINAFWESPEGQRITADEQAAEADLQAWLAGQQGVTVNSHGGLAPEQWYGEVDGHSFFFRERHGEWRIELDLRPSGRVIRTLAGTNSDGTPQYGQKELERGDIIAHGTIDDDRYGATPVERAQFIIDTIRIHLARQICTLHHDDLSSIEGLLGATVNWCPACGTRLPRH
;
A
#
# COMPACT_ATOMS: atom_id res chain seq x y z
N MET A 1 26.54 -21.34 -22.19
CA MET A 1 25.35 -22.13 -21.83
C MET A 1 24.48 -21.10 -21.16
N ASP A 2 23.62 -20.53 -22.00
CA ASP A 2 23.13 -19.18 -21.85
C ASP A 2 21.71 -19.33 -21.33
N GLU A 3 21.55 -19.15 -20.02
CA GLU A 3 20.24 -19.12 -19.40
C GLU A 3 19.53 -17.85 -19.88
N GLU A 4 18.48 -18.04 -20.66
CA GLU A 4 17.49 -17.02 -20.99
C GLU A 4 16.93 -16.44 -19.69
N PRO A 5 16.85 -15.11 -19.51
CA PRO A 5 16.01 -14.58 -18.45
C PRO A 5 14.56 -14.82 -18.84
N GLU A 6 13.94 -15.70 -18.07
CA GLU A 6 12.57 -16.17 -18.16
C GLU A 6 11.59 -15.01 -18.26
N GLU A 7 10.56 -15.24 -19.07
CA GLU A 7 9.42 -14.36 -19.24
C GLU A 7 8.90 -13.91 -17.89
N LEU A 8 8.83 -12.59 -17.68
CA LEU A 8 8.05 -11.96 -16.63
C LEU A 8 6.64 -12.56 -16.67
N CYS A 9 6.40 -13.49 -15.76
CA CYS A 9 5.15 -14.21 -15.60
C CYS A 9 4.07 -13.18 -15.29
N VAL A 10 3.37 -12.72 -16.33
CA VAL A 10 2.08 -12.06 -16.20
C VAL A 10 1.26 -13.01 -15.33
N THR A 11 0.86 -12.56 -14.15
CA THR A 11 0.07 -13.37 -13.23
C THR A 11 -1.14 -13.91 -13.97
N ASP A 12 -1.07 -15.19 -14.31
CA ASP A 12 -2.14 -15.85 -15.05
C ASP A 12 -3.27 -16.18 -14.08
N PHE A 13 -4.29 -15.32 -14.05
CA PHE A 13 -5.51 -15.54 -13.29
C PHE A 13 -6.44 -16.56 -13.98
N SER A 14 -6.02 -17.17 -15.10
CA SER A 14 -6.84 -18.05 -15.93
C SER A 14 -7.35 -19.33 -15.23
N ASN A 15 -6.88 -19.65 -14.03
CA ASN A 15 -7.28 -20.84 -13.25
C ASN A 15 -7.95 -20.53 -11.89
N VAL A 16 -8.36 -19.28 -11.64
CA VAL A 16 -9.14 -18.93 -10.43
C VAL A 16 -10.63 -19.23 -10.68
N PRO A 17 -11.38 -19.86 -9.74
CA PRO A 17 -12.83 -19.97 -9.85
C PRO A 17 -13.45 -18.57 -10.08
N GLY A 18 -14.19 -18.39 -11.18
CA GLY A 18 -14.73 -17.09 -11.60
C GLY A 18 -13.85 -16.29 -12.59
N ALA A 19 -12.71 -16.83 -13.04
CA ALA A 19 -11.88 -16.19 -14.06
C ALA A 19 -12.59 -16.06 -15.41
N ASP A 20 -13.42 -17.04 -15.78
CA ASP A 20 -14.24 -16.99 -16.99
C ASP A 20 -15.32 -15.90 -16.89
N GLU A 21 -16.06 -15.88 -15.77
CA GLU A 21 -17.06 -14.83 -15.51
C GLU A 21 -16.42 -13.43 -15.48
N TYR A 22 -15.23 -13.31 -14.88
CA TYR A 22 -14.48 -12.06 -14.87
C TYR A 22 -14.02 -11.64 -16.27
N ARG A 23 -13.53 -12.57 -17.10
CA ARG A 23 -13.18 -12.30 -18.50
C ARG A 23 -14.39 -11.82 -19.29
N GLU A 24 -15.53 -12.50 -19.16
CA GLU A 24 -16.78 -12.12 -19.83
C GLU A 24 -17.27 -10.73 -19.37
N GLN A 25 -17.22 -10.45 -18.07
CA GLN A 25 -17.57 -9.13 -17.53
C GLN A 25 -16.66 -8.03 -18.07
N LEU A 26 -15.35 -8.28 -18.10
CA LEU A 26 -14.35 -7.34 -18.61
C LEU A 26 -14.57 -7.06 -20.11
N GLU A 27 -14.82 -8.09 -20.91
CA GLU A 27 -15.14 -7.96 -22.33
C GLU A 27 -16.45 -7.21 -22.55
N SER A 28 -17.48 -7.50 -21.75
CA SER A 28 -18.76 -6.81 -21.80
C SER A 28 -18.60 -5.31 -21.50
N ALA A 29 -17.89 -4.98 -20.41
CA ALA A 29 -17.59 -3.61 -20.03
C ALA A 29 -16.80 -2.87 -21.13
N ARG A 30 -15.84 -3.55 -21.78
CA ARG A 30 -15.09 -2.99 -22.91
C ARG A 30 -15.97 -2.74 -24.13
N ARG A 31 -16.84 -3.68 -24.51
CA ARG A 31 -17.79 -3.51 -25.62
C ARG A 31 -18.71 -2.31 -25.38
N GLU A 32 -19.24 -2.20 -24.18
CA GLU A 32 -20.13 -1.10 -23.80
C GLU A 32 -19.40 0.25 -23.77
N ALA A 33 -18.22 0.32 -23.15
CA ALA A 33 -17.40 1.54 -23.16
C ALA A 33 -17.03 1.96 -24.58
N ARG A 34 -16.61 1.01 -25.43
CA ARG A 34 -16.29 1.27 -26.84
C ARG A 34 -17.48 1.85 -27.59
N ARG A 35 -18.67 1.25 -27.44
CA ARG A 35 -19.90 1.74 -28.07
C ARG A 35 -20.17 3.19 -27.67
N ARG A 36 -20.17 3.49 -26.37
CA ARG A 36 -20.44 4.83 -25.85
C ARG A 36 -19.46 5.88 -26.36
N TYR A 37 -18.16 5.57 -26.37
CA TYR A 37 -17.14 6.50 -26.88
C TYR A 37 -17.21 6.67 -28.40
N ARG A 38 -17.50 5.60 -29.15
CA ARG A 38 -17.71 5.68 -30.60
C ARG A 38 -18.90 6.58 -30.93
N ASP A 39 -20.03 6.40 -30.26
CA ASP A 39 -21.24 7.21 -30.48
C ASP A 39 -20.96 8.70 -30.17
N HIS A 40 -20.23 8.96 -29.08
CA HIS A 40 -19.77 10.30 -28.73
C HIS A 40 -18.87 10.92 -29.81
N LEU A 41 -17.81 10.21 -30.24
CA LEU A 41 -16.88 10.70 -31.26
C LEU A 41 -17.56 10.90 -32.62
N THR A 42 -18.49 10.01 -32.99
CA THR A 42 -19.29 10.15 -34.22
C THR A 42 -20.07 11.45 -34.21
N THR A 43 -20.72 11.76 -33.08
CA THR A 43 -21.49 13.01 -32.90
C THR A 43 -20.57 14.24 -32.99
N VAL A 44 -19.39 14.19 -32.37
CA VAL A 44 -18.42 15.28 -32.41
C VAL A 44 -17.91 15.50 -33.84
N PHE A 45 -17.53 14.44 -34.55
CA PHE A 45 -17.03 14.55 -35.91
C PHE A 45 -18.10 15.05 -36.90
N ASP A 46 -19.35 14.64 -36.73
CA ASP A 46 -20.48 15.14 -37.53
C ASP A 46 -20.70 16.64 -37.32
N LEU A 47 -20.67 17.10 -36.06
CA LEU A 47 -20.80 18.52 -35.72
C LEU A 47 -19.71 19.38 -36.36
N HIS A 48 -18.51 18.83 -36.55
CA HIS A 48 -17.38 19.51 -37.19
C HIS A 48 -17.32 19.32 -38.72
N GLY A 49 -18.34 18.70 -39.33
CA GLY A 49 -18.43 18.51 -40.77
C GLY A 49 -17.38 17.55 -41.33
N ALA A 50 -16.89 16.61 -40.51
CA ALA A 50 -15.92 15.63 -40.93
C ALA A 50 -16.54 14.63 -41.92
N PRO A 51 -15.84 14.22 -42.99
CA PRO A 51 -16.32 13.18 -43.87
C PRO A 51 -16.33 11.83 -43.13
N GLU A 52 -17.41 11.06 -43.30
CA GLU A 52 -17.59 9.75 -42.66
C GLU A 52 -17.36 9.72 -41.13
N PRO A 53 -18.14 10.48 -40.33
CA PRO A 53 -17.92 10.64 -38.89
C PRO A 53 -17.80 9.32 -38.11
N ALA A 54 -18.56 8.30 -38.50
CA ALA A 54 -18.54 6.99 -37.85
C ALA A 54 -17.25 6.20 -38.11
N VAL A 55 -16.65 6.36 -39.30
CA VAL A 55 -15.38 5.71 -39.66
C VAL A 55 -14.24 6.40 -38.93
N LEU A 56 -14.24 7.74 -38.91
CA LEU A 56 -13.28 8.52 -38.13
C LEU A 56 -13.36 8.21 -36.63
N ALA A 57 -14.57 8.01 -36.08
CA ALA A 57 -14.77 7.60 -34.70
C ALA A 57 -14.13 6.25 -34.39
N ASP A 58 -14.28 5.25 -35.26
CA ASP A 58 -13.62 3.95 -35.10
C ASP A 58 -12.10 4.08 -35.14
N VAL A 59 -11.56 4.82 -36.12
CA VAL A 59 -10.11 5.00 -36.29
C VAL A 59 -9.51 5.74 -35.11
N ALA A 60 -10.13 6.83 -34.66
CA ALA A 60 -9.64 7.61 -33.52
C ALA A 60 -9.69 6.78 -32.23
N LEU A 61 -10.78 6.04 -32.01
CA LEU A 61 -10.91 5.19 -30.83
C LEU A 61 -9.88 4.05 -30.84
N ASP A 62 -9.61 3.43 -31.99
CA ASP A 62 -8.58 2.40 -32.12
C ASP A 62 -7.18 2.96 -31.91
N ALA A 63 -6.86 4.11 -32.52
CA ALA A 63 -5.57 4.76 -32.35
C ALA A 63 -5.27 5.12 -30.89
N LEU A 64 -6.30 5.48 -30.11
CA LEU A 64 -6.15 5.84 -28.71
C LEU A 64 -6.13 4.62 -27.78
N THR A 65 -6.92 3.59 -28.06
CA THR A 65 -7.21 2.54 -27.06
C THR A 65 -6.68 1.15 -27.41
N VAL A 66 -6.28 0.90 -28.68
CA VAL A 66 -5.82 -0.42 -29.14
C VAL A 66 -4.31 -0.40 -29.36
N TRP A 67 -3.58 -0.29 -28.25
CA TRP A 67 -2.13 -0.42 -28.25
C TRP A 67 -1.71 -1.87 -28.36
N ARG A 68 -0.59 -2.12 -29.06
CA ARG A 68 -0.05 -3.46 -29.29
C ARG A 68 1.43 -3.49 -28.98
N TYR A 69 1.91 -4.62 -28.49
CA TYR A 69 3.33 -4.89 -28.36
C TYR A 69 3.97 -4.91 -29.74
N VAL A 70 5.03 -4.13 -29.93
CA VAL A 70 5.74 -4.02 -31.22
C VAL A 70 6.33 -5.35 -31.68
N ASP A 71 6.65 -6.24 -30.74
CA ASP A 71 7.27 -7.54 -31.01
C ASP A 71 6.27 -8.68 -31.25
N SER A 72 5.17 -8.75 -30.49
CA SER A 72 4.19 -9.84 -30.64
C SER A 72 2.92 -9.46 -31.41
N GLY A 73 2.64 -8.16 -31.57
CA GLY A 73 1.37 -7.67 -32.09
C GLY A 73 0.17 -7.92 -31.15
N GLU A 74 0.37 -8.57 -30.01
CA GLU A 74 -0.65 -8.77 -29.00
C GLU A 74 -1.08 -7.43 -28.40
N ARG A 75 -2.32 -7.37 -27.90
CA ARG A 75 -2.82 -6.14 -27.25
C ARG A 75 -2.04 -5.87 -25.98
N CYS A 76 -1.62 -4.61 -25.83
CA CYS A 76 -1.04 -4.09 -24.61
C CYS A 76 -2.04 -4.27 -23.46
N ARG A 77 -1.55 -4.82 -22.34
CA ARG A 77 -2.35 -5.02 -21.12
C ARG A 77 -2.11 -3.92 -20.09
N CYS A 78 -1.21 -2.99 -20.36
CA CYS A 78 -0.91 -1.89 -19.44
C CYS A 78 -2.10 -0.94 -19.34
N GLY A 79 -2.38 -0.47 -18.13
CA GLY A 79 -3.38 0.58 -17.87
C GLY A 79 -2.88 2.00 -18.15
N CYS A 80 -1.74 2.14 -18.82
CA CYS A 80 -1.06 3.43 -19.04
C CYS A 80 -1.62 4.25 -20.20
N HIS A 81 -2.66 3.76 -20.88
CA HIS A 81 -3.31 4.40 -22.02
C HIS A 81 -4.82 4.56 -21.72
N PRO A 82 -5.52 5.53 -22.32
CA PRO A 82 -5.39 6.97 -22.18
C PRO A 82 -6.23 7.52 -21.02
N ARG A 83 -5.59 8.39 -20.24
CA ARG A 83 -6.12 9.65 -19.71
C ARG A 83 -5.07 10.70 -20.11
N LEU A 84 -5.45 11.86 -20.64
CA LEU A 84 -4.50 12.97 -20.78
C LEU A 84 -4.06 13.35 -19.35
N PRO A 85 -2.78 13.18 -18.99
CA PRO A 85 -2.33 13.39 -17.62
C PRO A 85 -2.12 14.88 -17.32
N GLU A 86 -2.18 15.24 -16.05
CA GLU A 86 -1.73 16.55 -15.52
C GLU A 86 -0.19 16.60 -15.34
N THR A 87 0.50 15.48 -15.59
CA THR A 87 1.94 15.30 -15.43
C THR A 87 2.54 14.58 -16.65
N ASP A 88 3.85 14.67 -16.84
CA ASP A 88 4.59 13.99 -17.92
C ASP A 88 4.91 12.51 -17.61
N LEU A 89 4.26 11.91 -16.60
CA LEU A 89 4.52 10.55 -16.15
C LEU A 89 4.29 9.54 -17.30
N HIS A 90 5.27 8.65 -17.51
CA HIS A 90 5.31 7.66 -18.59
C HIS A 90 5.22 8.23 -20.01
N ASP A 91 5.60 9.50 -20.22
CA ASP A 91 5.57 10.17 -21.54
C ASP A 91 4.21 9.95 -22.24
N TYR A 92 3.11 10.19 -21.51
CA TYR A 92 1.75 10.05 -22.05
C TYR A 92 1.40 8.65 -22.59
N GLY A 93 2.15 7.63 -22.15
CA GLY A 93 2.04 6.25 -22.64
C GLY A 93 2.90 5.95 -23.87
N PHE A 94 3.60 6.92 -24.46
CA PHE A 94 4.55 6.71 -25.56
C PHE A 94 5.84 6.02 -25.10
N ALA A 95 6.22 6.21 -23.83
CA ALA A 95 7.31 5.44 -23.22
C ALA A 95 6.84 4.07 -22.67
N CYS A 96 5.59 3.63 -22.96
CA CYS A 96 5.10 2.33 -22.51
C CYS A 96 5.97 1.19 -23.05
N THR A 97 6.07 0.11 -22.27
CA THR A 97 6.82 -1.09 -22.64
C THR A 97 6.31 -1.73 -23.94
N CYS A 98 5.03 -1.56 -24.29
CA CYS A 98 4.48 -2.10 -25.54
C CYS A 98 5.05 -1.45 -26.81
N ALA A 99 5.50 -0.19 -26.72
CA ALA A 99 6.09 0.52 -27.85
C ALA A 99 7.57 0.18 -28.07
N ARG A 100 8.19 -0.60 -27.17
CA ARG A 100 9.62 -0.92 -27.18
C ARG A 100 9.86 -2.37 -27.59
N THR A 101 10.88 -2.61 -28.39
CA THR A 101 11.35 -3.97 -28.72
C THR A 101 11.87 -4.67 -27.47
N ARG A 102 11.98 -6.01 -27.52
CA ARG A 102 12.53 -6.80 -26.40
C ARG A 102 13.94 -6.36 -26.00
N GLU A 103 14.77 -5.96 -26.96
CA GLU A 103 16.13 -5.47 -26.72
C GLU A 103 16.12 -4.09 -26.05
N GLU A 104 15.30 -3.15 -26.53
CA GLU A 104 15.15 -1.83 -25.92
C GLU A 104 14.59 -1.91 -24.50
N ARG A 105 13.66 -2.83 -24.23
CA ARG A 105 13.16 -3.09 -22.88
C ARG A 105 14.29 -3.57 -21.96
N ARG A 106 15.10 -4.54 -22.39
CA ARG A 106 16.26 -5.01 -21.62
C ARG A 106 17.27 -3.90 -21.36
N ARG A 107 17.62 -3.12 -22.39
CA ARG A 107 18.53 -1.99 -22.26
C ARG A 107 18.01 -0.94 -21.28
N THR A 108 16.76 -0.52 -21.41
CA THR A 108 16.17 0.48 -20.50
C THR A 108 16.10 -0.03 -19.08
N TRP A 109 15.82 -1.32 -18.88
CA TRP A 109 15.84 -1.95 -17.56
C TRP A 109 17.23 -1.94 -16.94
N HIS A 110 18.27 -2.30 -17.69
CA HIS A 110 19.65 -2.21 -17.21
C HIS A 110 20.09 -0.77 -16.94
N GLU A 111 19.74 0.19 -17.80
CA GLU A 111 20.00 1.61 -17.56
C GLU A 111 19.32 2.09 -16.27
N TRP A 112 18.05 1.72 -16.07
CA TRP A 112 17.31 2.05 -14.85
C TRP A 112 17.96 1.43 -13.61
N LEU A 113 18.33 0.15 -13.64
CA LEU A 113 19.05 -0.53 -12.55
C LEU A 113 20.39 0.14 -12.25
N ASN A 114 21.17 0.46 -13.28
CA ASN A 114 22.45 1.15 -13.12
C ASN A 114 22.27 2.54 -12.52
N ASN A 115 21.24 3.28 -12.93
CA ASN A 115 20.93 4.60 -12.37
C ASN A 115 20.53 4.51 -10.89
N ILE A 116 19.75 3.49 -10.50
CA ILE A 116 19.40 3.24 -9.10
C ILE A 116 20.64 2.89 -8.28
N ASN A 117 21.48 1.99 -8.78
CA ASN A 117 22.72 1.62 -8.10
C ASN A 117 23.64 2.84 -7.94
N ALA A 118 23.84 3.62 -9.01
CA ALA A 118 24.63 4.85 -8.97
C ALA A 118 24.06 5.89 -8.00
N PHE A 119 22.73 6.00 -7.90
CA PHE A 119 22.08 6.87 -6.92
C PHE A 119 22.39 6.42 -5.49
N TRP A 120 22.23 5.13 -5.18
CA TRP A 120 22.51 4.61 -3.82
C TRP A 120 24.01 4.63 -3.47
N GLU A 121 24.90 4.53 -4.46
CA GLU A 121 26.35 4.73 -4.30
C GLU A 121 26.75 6.21 -4.17
N SER A 122 25.88 7.14 -4.58
CA SER A 122 26.16 8.58 -4.49
C SER A 122 26.21 9.07 -3.04
N PRO A 123 26.85 10.22 -2.76
CA PRO A 123 26.85 10.80 -1.41
C PRO A 123 25.44 11.07 -0.85
N GLU A 124 24.47 11.39 -1.71
CA GLU A 124 23.08 11.59 -1.31
C GLU A 124 22.42 10.27 -0.88
N GLY A 125 22.56 9.21 -1.68
CA GLY A 125 22.06 7.88 -1.35
C GLY A 125 22.70 7.31 -0.09
N GLN A 126 24.02 7.45 0.05
CA GLN A 126 24.76 7.03 1.26
C GLN A 126 24.33 7.80 2.51
N ARG A 127 24.00 9.09 2.38
CA ARG A 127 23.45 9.87 3.50
C ARG A 127 22.07 9.35 3.91
N ILE A 128 21.17 9.11 2.96
CA ILE A 128 19.84 8.55 3.26
C ILE A 128 19.99 7.20 3.97
N THR A 129 20.84 6.30 3.46
CA THR A 129 21.10 5.00 4.10
C THR A 129 21.68 5.16 5.51
N ALA A 130 22.61 6.09 5.72
CA ALA A 130 23.18 6.35 7.03
C ALA A 130 22.14 6.91 8.02
N ASP A 131 21.27 7.81 7.56
CA ASP A 131 20.17 8.38 8.36
C ASP A 131 19.15 7.29 8.74
N GLU A 132 18.79 6.41 7.81
CA GLU A 132 17.91 5.25 8.07
C GLU A 132 18.54 4.27 9.08
N GLN A 133 19.84 3.97 8.95
CA GLN A 133 20.55 3.10 9.89
C GLN A 133 20.67 3.71 11.28
N ALA A 134 20.89 5.03 11.37
CA ALA A 134 20.93 5.75 12.64
C ALA A 134 19.56 5.72 13.32
N ALA A 135 18.49 6.01 12.57
CA ALA A 135 17.13 5.94 13.09
C ALA A 135 16.74 4.53 13.56
N GLU A 136 17.17 3.49 12.84
CA GLU A 136 16.99 2.11 13.27
C GLU A 136 17.77 1.79 14.55
N ALA A 137 19.03 2.22 14.65
CA ALA A 137 19.83 2.02 15.85
C ALA A 137 19.22 2.71 17.08
N ASP A 138 18.72 3.93 16.91
CA ASP A 138 18.01 4.68 17.96
C ASP A 138 16.73 3.95 18.38
N LEU A 139 15.97 3.42 17.43
CA LEU A 139 14.79 2.60 17.70
C LEU A 139 15.14 1.34 18.50
N GLN A 140 16.16 0.59 18.09
CA GLN A 140 16.58 -0.64 18.79
C GLN A 140 17.08 -0.34 20.21
N ALA A 141 17.85 0.74 20.39
CA ALA A 141 18.30 1.16 21.71
C ALA A 141 17.13 1.56 22.62
N TRP A 142 16.14 2.26 22.08
CA TRP A 142 14.93 2.63 22.82
C TRP A 142 14.07 1.40 23.18
N LEU A 143 13.87 0.48 22.23
CA LEU A 143 13.11 -0.77 22.43
C LEU A 143 13.75 -1.68 23.48
N ALA A 144 15.08 -1.74 23.56
CA ALA A 144 15.79 -2.52 24.58
C ALA A 144 15.47 -2.07 26.02
N GLY A 145 15.02 -0.82 26.21
CA GLY A 145 14.55 -0.29 27.48
C GLY A 145 13.06 -0.57 27.78
N GLN A 146 12.29 -1.08 26.81
CA GLN A 146 10.86 -1.29 26.95
C GLN A 146 10.57 -2.70 27.48
N GLN A 147 10.16 -2.77 28.75
CA GLN A 147 9.74 -4.04 29.34
C GLN A 147 8.45 -4.52 28.68
N GLY A 148 8.32 -5.83 28.39
CA GLY A 148 7.10 -6.42 27.85
C GLY A 148 6.82 -6.09 26.38
N VAL A 149 7.75 -5.50 25.64
CA VAL A 149 7.56 -5.13 24.23
C VAL A 149 8.53 -5.91 23.34
N THR A 150 8.01 -6.44 22.23
CA THR A 150 8.82 -6.99 21.15
C THR A 150 8.30 -6.45 19.82
N VAL A 151 9.17 -5.85 19.00
CA VAL A 151 8.83 -5.48 17.61
C VAL A 151 9.50 -6.49 16.68
N ASN A 152 8.69 -7.32 16.02
CA ASN A 152 9.16 -8.39 15.15
C ASN A 152 9.51 -7.88 13.74
N SER A 153 8.74 -6.91 13.24
CA SER A 153 9.00 -6.25 11.96
C SER A 153 8.35 -4.88 11.92
N HIS A 154 9.02 -3.92 11.31
CA HIS A 154 8.45 -2.62 10.96
C HIS A 154 8.97 -2.14 9.60
N GLY A 155 8.26 -1.18 9.00
CA GLY A 155 8.66 -0.52 7.76
C GLY A 155 7.59 -0.51 6.68
N GLY A 156 8.01 -0.29 5.44
CA GLY A 156 7.12 -0.07 4.30
C GLY A 156 6.93 1.43 4.02
N LEU A 157 7.08 1.81 2.75
CA LEU A 157 6.98 3.21 2.32
C LEU A 157 5.53 3.71 2.29
N ALA A 158 4.63 2.91 1.73
CA ALA A 158 3.19 3.13 1.72
C ALA A 158 2.49 1.82 1.28
N PRO A 159 1.92 1.02 2.20
CA PRO A 159 1.66 1.33 3.61
C PRO A 159 2.87 1.16 4.55
N GLU A 160 2.98 2.02 5.56
CA GLU A 160 3.82 1.78 6.75
C GLU A 160 3.13 0.72 7.64
N GLN A 161 3.88 -0.27 8.11
CA GLN A 161 3.35 -1.41 8.84
C GLN A 161 4.27 -1.79 10.01
N TRP A 162 3.69 -2.14 11.14
CA TRP A 162 4.42 -2.64 12.32
C TRP A 162 3.74 -3.88 12.87
N TYR A 163 4.53 -4.83 13.33
CA TYR A 163 4.06 -6.09 13.89
C TYR A 163 4.94 -6.50 15.07
N GLY A 164 4.31 -6.99 16.14
CA GLY A 164 5.02 -7.33 17.36
C GLY A 164 4.09 -7.80 18.47
N GLU A 165 4.57 -7.70 19.70
CA GLU A 165 3.86 -8.04 20.92
C GLU A 165 4.06 -6.92 21.97
N VAL A 166 3.00 -6.59 22.69
CA VAL A 166 3.00 -5.67 23.84
C VAL A 166 2.27 -6.33 25.00
N ASP A 167 2.99 -6.51 26.12
CA ASP A 167 2.50 -7.06 27.38
C ASP A 167 1.74 -8.40 27.22
N GLY A 168 2.21 -9.25 26.30
CA GLY A 168 1.61 -10.57 26.00
C GLY A 168 0.54 -10.56 24.88
N HIS A 169 0.26 -9.41 24.28
CA HIS A 169 -0.72 -9.25 23.22
C HIS A 169 -0.05 -8.96 21.88
N SER A 170 -0.31 -9.81 20.87
CA SER A 170 0.19 -9.57 19.51
C SER A 170 -0.52 -8.36 18.89
N PHE A 171 0.20 -7.52 18.16
CA PHE A 171 -0.36 -6.33 17.52
C PHE A 171 0.05 -6.19 16.06
N PHE A 172 -0.81 -5.55 15.29
CA PHE A 172 -0.54 -5.10 13.92
C PHE A 172 -0.97 -3.65 13.76
N PHE A 173 -0.03 -2.78 13.41
CA PHE A 173 -0.29 -1.41 13.01
C PHE A 173 -0.14 -1.27 11.50
N ARG A 174 -0.99 -0.46 10.89
CA ARG A 174 -0.90 -0.11 9.49
C ARG A 174 -1.36 1.32 9.25
N GLU A 175 -0.49 2.12 8.65
CA GLU A 175 -0.84 3.40 8.03
C GLU A 175 -0.97 3.20 6.52
N ARG A 176 -2.03 3.78 5.94
CA ARG A 176 -2.15 3.92 4.48
C ARG A 176 -3.00 5.14 4.16
N HIS A 177 -2.46 5.98 3.28
CA HIS A 177 -3.16 7.16 2.75
C HIS A 177 -3.55 8.17 3.83
N GLY A 178 -2.71 8.32 4.85
CA GLY A 178 -2.93 9.26 5.95
C GLY A 178 -3.85 8.71 7.06
N GLU A 179 -4.38 7.50 6.90
CA GLU A 179 -5.20 6.82 7.90
C GLU A 179 -4.41 5.66 8.52
N TRP A 180 -4.53 5.49 9.84
CA TRP A 180 -3.89 4.39 10.56
C TRP A 180 -4.89 3.58 11.38
N ARG A 181 -4.53 2.33 11.66
CA ARG A 181 -5.25 1.45 12.60
C ARG A 181 -4.30 0.55 13.37
N ILE A 182 -4.72 0.15 14.56
CA ILE A 182 -4.05 -0.86 15.40
C ILE A 182 -5.03 -2.01 15.65
N GLU A 183 -4.59 -3.21 15.29
CA GLU A 183 -5.24 -4.48 15.61
C GLU A 183 -4.48 -5.17 16.75
N LEU A 184 -5.20 -5.78 17.68
CA LEU A 184 -4.66 -6.51 18.83
C LEU A 184 -5.18 -7.95 18.85
N ASP A 185 -4.43 -8.87 19.46
CA ASP A 185 -4.77 -10.29 19.59
C ASP A 185 -5.00 -10.96 18.24
N LEU A 186 -3.96 -10.85 17.41
CA LEU A 186 -3.93 -11.39 16.06
C LEU A 186 -4.11 -12.90 16.08
N ARG A 187 -5.07 -13.35 15.28
CA ARG A 187 -5.45 -14.76 15.14
C ARG A 187 -5.58 -15.13 13.66
N PRO A 188 -5.29 -16.40 13.29
CA PRO A 188 -5.47 -16.87 11.92
C PRO A 188 -6.90 -16.61 11.43
N SER A 189 -7.03 -15.95 10.28
CA SER A 189 -8.33 -15.55 9.74
C SER A 189 -8.99 -16.62 8.87
N GLY A 190 -8.31 -17.75 8.61
CA GLY A 190 -8.71 -18.75 7.63
C GLY A 190 -8.53 -18.30 6.18
N ARG A 191 -8.10 -17.05 5.94
CA ARG A 191 -7.83 -16.52 4.60
C ARG A 191 -6.36 -16.69 4.27
N VAL A 192 -6.09 -17.42 3.20
CA VAL A 192 -4.74 -17.60 2.68
C VAL A 192 -4.53 -16.65 1.50
N ILE A 193 -3.46 -15.87 1.55
CA ILE A 193 -3.02 -15.05 0.42
C ILE A 193 -1.75 -15.63 -0.20
N ARG A 194 -1.59 -15.41 -1.50
CA ARG A 194 -0.35 -15.69 -2.21
C ARG A 194 0.62 -14.53 -1.94
N THR A 195 1.76 -14.82 -1.34
CA THR A 195 2.82 -13.83 -1.05
C THR A 195 4.04 -14.13 -1.89
N LEU A 196 4.79 -13.10 -2.28
CA LEU A 196 6.12 -13.30 -2.86
C LEU A 196 7.02 -13.85 -1.74
N ALA A 197 7.45 -15.10 -1.88
CA ALA A 197 8.32 -15.79 -0.93
C ALA A 197 9.80 -15.57 -1.22
N GLY A 198 10.12 -15.14 -2.44
CA GLY A 198 11.48 -14.83 -2.87
C GLY A 198 11.57 -14.81 -4.38
N THR A 199 12.81 -14.89 -4.86
CA THR A 199 13.12 -15.03 -6.28
C THR A 199 14.00 -16.26 -6.42
N ASN A 200 13.66 -17.14 -7.35
CA ASN A 200 14.46 -18.30 -7.72
C ASN A 200 15.80 -17.84 -8.34
N SER A 201 16.75 -18.76 -8.47
CA SER A 201 18.07 -18.50 -9.06
C SER A 201 18.01 -18.02 -10.53
N ASP A 202 16.94 -18.37 -11.24
CA ASP A 202 16.64 -17.95 -12.62
C ASP A 202 15.97 -16.57 -12.72
N GLY A 203 15.68 -15.92 -11.58
CA GLY A 203 15.00 -14.63 -11.53
C GLY A 203 13.48 -14.73 -11.48
N THR A 204 12.87 -15.92 -11.49
CA THR A 204 11.42 -16.05 -11.36
C THR A 204 10.94 -15.79 -9.93
N PRO A 205 9.83 -15.04 -9.76
CA PRO A 205 9.25 -14.83 -8.45
C PRO A 205 8.71 -16.15 -7.89
N GLN A 206 9.28 -16.57 -6.77
CA GLN A 206 8.76 -17.68 -5.98
C GLN A 206 7.60 -17.16 -5.14
N TYR A 207 6.45 -17.83 -5.22
CA TYR A 207 5.28 -17.47 -4.44
C TYR A 207 4.99 -18.51 -3.37
N GLY A 208 4.79 -18.04 -2.15
CA GLY A 208 4.29 -18.83 -1.04
C GLY A 208 2.82 -18.56 -0.77
N GLN A 209 2.26 -19.34 0.15
CA GLN A 209 0.97 -19.08 0.74
C GLN A 209 1.19 -18.65 2.19
N LYS A 210 0.59 -17.52 2.58
CA LYS A 210 0.58 -17.04 3.97
C LYS A 210 -0.86 -16.89 4.43
N GLU A 211 -1.19 -17.51 5.54
CA GLU A 211 -2.46 -17.24 6.21
C GLU A 211 -2.44 -15.82 6.79
N LEU A 212 -3.48 -15.06 6.51
CA LEU A 212 -3.67 -13.73 7.07
C LEU A 212 -4.06 -13.87 8.53
N GLU A 213 -3.37 -13.10 9.38
CA GLU A 213 -3.78 -12.89 10.75
C GLU A 213 -4.62 -11.62 10.85
N ARG A 214 -5.61 -11.62 11.73
CA ARG A 214 -6.46 -10.46 12.00
C ARG A 214 -6.73 -10.35 13.49
N GLY A 215 -6.69 -9.14 14.02
CA GLY A 215 -7.02 -8.85 15.41
C GLY A 215 -8.30 -8.05 15.55
N ASP A 216 -8.60 -7.70 16.79
CA ASP A 216 -9.63 -6.73 17.12
C ASP A 216 -9.06 -5.32 16.95
N ILE A 217 -9.79 -4.45 16.24
CA ILE A 217 -9.34 -3.07 16.05
C ILE A 217 -9.55 -2.32 17.35
N ILE A 218 -8.45 -1.93 18.01
CA ILE A 218 -8.49 -1.24 19.30
C ILE A 218 -8.43 0.28 19.17
N ALA A 219 -7.89 0.77 18.05
CA ALA A 219 -7.75 2.19 17.74
C ALA A 219 -7.58 2.40 16.23
N HIS A 220 -8.02 3.57 15.76
CA HIS A 220 -7.79 4.07 14.41
C HIS A 220 -7.81 5.60 14.43
N GLY A 221 -7.20 6.21 13.42
CA GLY A 221 -7.10 7.66 13.35
C GLY A 221 -6.36 8.13 12.11
N THR A 222 -5.78 9.32 12.19
CA THR A 222 -5.07 9.97 11.08
C THR A 222 -3.64 10.33 11.48
N ILE A 223 -2.78 10.53 10.50
CA ILE A 223 -1.40 10.97 10.74
C ILE A 223 -1.29 12.36 11.40
N ASP A 224 -2.40 13.11 11.42
CA ASP A 224 -2.52 14.41 12.10
C ASP A 224 -2.80 14.28 13.61
N ASP A 225 -2.97 13.06 14.13
CA ASP A 225 -3.26 12.85 15.54
C ASP A 225 -2.08 13.24 16.43
N ASP A 226 -2.40 13.83 17.58
CA ASP A 226 -1.40 14.20 18.58
C ASP A 226 -0.56 12.99 18.97
N ARG A 227 0.78 13.18 18.91
CA ARG A 227 1.80 12.18 19.22
C ARG A 227 1.92 11.04 18.19
N TYR A 228 1.32 11.15 17.00
CA TYR A 228 1.51 10.16 15.93
C TYR A 228 3.01 9.87 15.67
N GLY A 229 3.83 10.91 15.73
CA GLY A 229 5.30 10.83 15.64
C GLY A 229 5.82 10.98 14.22
N ALA A 230 7.02 11.54 14.08
CA ALA A 230 7.73 11.69 12.81
C ALA A 230 8.94 10.75 12.70
N THR A 231 9.45 10.27 13.83
CA THR A 231 10.56 9.30 13.89
C THR A 231 10.06 7.88 14.21
N PRO A 232 10.82 6.83 13.87
CA PRO A 232 10.47 5.46 14.25
C PRO A 232 10.29 5.28 15.76
N VAL A 233 11.09 5.96 16.59
CA VAL A 233 10.96 5.92 18.05
C VAL A 233 9.63 6.52 18.50
N GLU A 234 9.28 7.71 18.01
CA GLU A 234 8.01 8.35 18.35
C GLU A 234 6.82 7.52 17.87
N ARG A 235 6.91 6.92 16.68
CA ARG A 235 5.89 5.99 16.15
C ARG A 235 5.75 4.76 17.03
N ALA A 236 6.85 4.14 17.43
CA ALA A 236 6.82 2.97 18.31
C ALA A 236 6.20 3.32 19.66
N GLN A 237 6.62 4.44 20.28
CA GLN A 237 6.04 4.96 21.52
C GLN A 237 4.53 5.18 21.38
N PHE A 238 4.08 5.81 20.30
CA PHE A 238 2.67 6.04 20.01
C PHE A 238 1.86 4.74 19.97
N ILE A 239 2.35 3.73 19.24
CA ILE A 239 1.69 2.43 19.10
C ILE A 239 1.61 1.74 20.47
N ILE A 240 2.75 1.65 21.17
CA ILE A 240 2.87 0.96 22.47
C ILE A 240 2.00 1.63 23.52
N ASP A 241 2.01 2.96 23.61
CA ASP A 241 1.17 3.70 24.55
C ASP A 241 -0.32 3.51 24.24
N THR A 242 -0.70 3.52 22.97
CA THR A 242 -2.08 3.29 22.57
C THR A 242 -2.57 1.92 23.00
N ILE A 243 -1.74 0.88 22.82
CA ILE A 243 -2.04 -0.49 23.27
C ILE A 243 -2.13 -0.55 24.79
N ARG A 244 -1.15 -0.02 25.52
CA ARG A 244 -1.13 -0.05 26.99
C ARG A 244 -2.30 0.69 27.61
N ILE A 245 -2.65 1.85 27.07
CA ILE A 245 -3.84 2.59 27.50
C ILE A 245 -5.09 1.76 27.25
N HIS A 246 -5.21 1.10 26.08
CA HIS A 246 -6.35 0.22 25.80
C HIS A 246 -6.44 -0.93 26.82
N LEU A 247 -5.35 -1.65 27.05
CA LEU A 247 -5.29 -2.76 28.00
C LEU A 247 -5.62 -2.31 29.44
N ALA A 248 -5.04 -1.19 29.89
CA ALA A 248 -5.31 -0.63 31.20
C ALA A 248 -6.79 -0.27 31.39
N ARG A 249 -7.47 0.21 30.35
CA ARG A 249 -8.91 0.53 30.39
C ARG A 249 -9.77 -0.72 30.53
N GLN A 250 -9.39 -1.83 29.93
CA GLN A 250 -10.17 -3.07 30.02
C GLN A 250 -10.20 -3.65 31.43
N ILE A 251 -9.12 -3.51 32.20
CA ILE A 251 -8.99 -4.09 33.55
C ILE A 251 -9.27 -3.08 34.67
N CYS A 252 -9.52 -1.81 34.35
CA CYS A 252 -9.69 -0.78 35.35
C CYS A 252 -11.02 -0.94 36.10
N THR A 253 -10.94 -1.23 37.39
CA THR A 253 -12.09 -1.25 38.30
C THR A 253 -12.25 0.05 39.10
N LEU A 254 -11.31 1.00 38.92
CA LEU A 254 -11.24 2.26 39.65
C LEU A 254 -12.16 3.35 39.08
N HIS A 255 -13.13 2.98 38.25
CA HIS A 255 -14.24 3.84 37.83
C HIS A 255 -15.25 4.03 38.97
N HIS A 256 -14.76 4.36 40.17
CA HIS A 256 -15.59 4.57 41.34
C HIS A 256 -16.52 5.76 41.12
N ASP A 257 -17.76 5.63 41.58
CA ASP A 257 -18.77 6.70 41.56
C ASP A 257 -18.37 7.90 42.45
N ASP A 258 -17.39 7.74 43.35
CA ASP A 258 -16.92 8.78 44.26
C ASP A 258 -15.43 9.09 44.07
N LEU A 259 -15.15 10.25 43.48
CA LEU A 259 -13.81 10.80 43.24
C LEU A 259 -13.47 11.96 44.19
N SER A 260 -14.36 12.28 45.14
CA SER A 260 -14.28 13.48 45.97
C SER A 260 -12.96 13.61 46.75
N SER A 261 -12.38 12.48 47.17
CA SER A 261 -11.07 12.44 47.85
C SER A 261 -9.91 12.84 46.94
N ILE A 262 -9.98 12.52 45.64
CA ILE A 262 -8.95 12.88 44.65
C ILE A 262 -9.13 14.32 44.21
N GLU A 263 -10.37 14.75 43.98
CA GLU A 263 -10.71 16.15 43.64
C GLU A 263 -10.31 17.11 44.76
N GLY A 264 -10.50 16.70 46.03
CA GLY A 264 -10.06 17.46 47.19
C GLY A 264 -8.54 17.61 47.29
N LEU A 265 -7.77 16.62 46.81
CA LEU A 265 -6.30 16.68 46.77
C LEU A 265 -5.78 17.52 45.59
N LEU A 266 -6.44 17.46 44.44
CA LEU A 266 -6.01 18.16 43.22
C LEU A 266 -6.56 19.59 43.11
N GLY A 267 -7.60 19.92 43.87
CA GLY A 267 -8.29 21.21 43.79
C GLY A 267 -9.02 21.44 42.46
N ALA A 268 -9.28 20.38 41.68
CA ALA A 268 -9.91 20.43 40.37
C ALA A 268 -10.80 19.20 40.14
N THR A 269 -11.82 19.35 39.29
CA THR A 269 -12.72 18.25 38.93
C THR A 269 -12.01 17.23 38.04
N VAL A 270 -12.09 15.97 38.43
CA VAL A 270 -11.39 14.87 37.76
C VAL A 270 -12.30 14.32 36.66
N ASN A 271 -12.07 14.76 35.43
CA ASN A 271 -12.85 14.32 34.26
C ASN A 271 -12.31 13.02 33.63
N TRP A 272 -11.19 12.49 34.14
CA TRP A 272 -10.47 11.35 33.59
C TRP A 272 -9.94 10.45 34.71
N CYS A 273 -10.06 9.13 34.57
CA CYS A 273 -9.50 8.20 35.54
C CYS A 273 -7.97 8.31 35.53
N PRO A 274 -7.31 8.59 36.66
CA PRO A 274 -5.85 8.72 36.71
C PRO A 274 -5.13 7.39 36.47
N ALA A 275 -5.82 6.26 36.60
CA ALA A 275 -5.23 4.92 36.41
C ALA A 275 -5.25 4.45 34.94
N CYS A 276 -6.29 4.79 34.17
CA CYS A 276 -6.45 4.26 32.79
C CYS A 276 -6.86 5.32 31.75
N GLY A 277 -7.03 6.58 32.14
CA GLY A 277 -7.39 7.66 31.23
C GLY A 277 -8.75 7.50 30.55
N THR A 278 -9.68 6.70 31.10
CA THR A 278 -11.08 6.70 30.66
C THR A 278 -11.76 8.00 31.12
N ARG A 279 -12.57 8.60 30.26
CA ARG A 279 -13.37 9.77 30.62
C ARG A 279 -14.44 9.37 31.63
N LEU A 280 -14.51 10.06 32.76
CA LEU A 280 -15.49 9.78 33.79
C LEU A 280 -16.79 10.54 33.49
N PRO A 281 -17.97 9.95 33.78
CA PRO A 281 -19.22 10.67 33.64
C PRO A 281 -19.22 11.91 34.53
N ARG A 282 -19.70 13.03 33.99
CA ARG A 282 -19.86 14.26 34.78
C ARG A 282 -21.08 14.08 35.68
N HIS A 283 -20.87 14.12 36.99
CA HIS A 283 -21.93 14.26 37.99
C HIS A 283 -22.29 15.74 38.19
#